data_AF-A0A1H0WZY5-F1
#
_entry.id   AF-A0A1H0WZY5-F1
#
_cell.length_a   1.000
_cell.length_b   1.000
_cell.length_c   1.000
_cell.angle_alpha   90.00
_cell.angle_beta   90.00
_cell.angle_gamma   90.00
#
_symmetry.space_group_name_H-M   'P 1'
#
loop_
_entity.id
_entity.type
_entity.pdbx_description
1 polymer ?
#
loop_
_entity_poly.entity_id
_entity_poly.type
_entity_poly.pdbx_seq_one_letter_code
_entity_poly.pdbx_strand_id
1 'polypeptide(L)'
;MVDKETQIKILLCGDPLKFACRLLGVKDMQNHNYSEVFTVSKEEIYEYVSINGIPQNYSTSRYSMTDGFHFFEEDGKWYTCFRERGNIYNDEVFNDYELGQKYIVNTLLKLSGTGLF
;
A
#
# COMPACT_ATOMS: atom_id res chain seq x y z
N MET A 1 -15.51 -14.01 -8.78
CA MET A 1 -14.08 -13.61 -8.67
C MET A 1 -14.06 -12.13 -8.37
N VAL A 2 -13.31 -11.70 -7.35
CA VAL A 2 -13.19 -10.27 -6.99
C VAL A 2 -12.40 -9.57 -8.10
N ASP A 3 -12.83 -8.39 -8.53
CA ASP A 3 -12.13 -7.63 -9.56
C ASP A 3 -10.75 -7.16 -9.08
N LYS A 4 -9.82 -6.94 -10.03
CA LYS A 4 -8.42 -6.61 -9.73
C LYS A 4 -8.28 -5.29 -8.96
N GLU A 5 -9.08 -4.28 -9.31
CA GLU A 5 -9.03 -2.99 -8.64
C GLU A 5 -9.40 -3.12 -7.15
N THR A 6 -10.46 -3.86 -6.85
CA THR A 6 -10.85 -4.16 -5.46
C THR A 6 -9.73 -4.90 -4.72
N GLN A 7 -9.10 -5.90 -5.34
CA GLN A 7 -7.96 -6.60 -4.74
C GLN A 7 -6.81 -5.64 -4.41
N ILE A 8 -6.42 -4.77 -5.35
CA ILE A 8 -5.33 -3.79 -5.19
C ILE A 8 -5.65 -2.82 -4.06
N LYS A 9 -6.87 -2.26 -4.01
CA LYS A 9 -7.29 -1.36 -2.94
C LYS A 9 -7.23 -2.02 -1.56
N ILE A 10 -7.68 -3.27 -1.46
CA ILE A 10 -7.61 -4.02 -0.20
C ILE A 10 -6.17 -4.27 0.22
N LEU A 11 -5.28 -4.62 -0.71
CA LEU A 11 -3.86 -4.87 -0.42
C LEU A 11 -3.10 -3.62 0.02
N LEU A 12 -3.42 -2.45 -0.55
CA LEU A 12 -2.67 -1.21 -0.31
C LEU A 12 -3.20 -0.38 0.86
N CYS A 13 -4.51 -0.40 1.12
CA CYS A 13 -5.11 0.47 2.13
C CYS A 13 -6.27 -0.16 2.92
N GLY A 14 -6.54 -1.45 2.73
CA GLY A 14 -7.64 -2.17 3.39
C GLY A 14 -7.17 -3.08 4.52
N ASP A 15 -7.98 -4.10 4.78
CA ASP A 15 -7.70 -5.18 5.73
C ASP A 15 -7.71 -6.52 4.97
N PRO A 16 -6.54 -6.95 4.44
CA PRO A 16 -6.43 -8.17 3.63
C PRO A 16 -6.87 -9.43 4.39
N LEU A 17 -6.53 -9.52 5.68
CA LEU A 17 -6.89 -10.65 6.54
C LEU A 17 -8.41 -10.78 6.64
N LYS A 18 -9.09 -9.71 7.08
CA LYS A 18 -10.54 -9.72 7.23
C LYS A 18 -11.25 -9.93 5.90
N PHE A 19 -10.72 -9.35 4.83
CA PHE A 19 -11.26 -9.55 3.49
C PHE A 19 -11.17 -11.01 3.04
N ALA A 20 -10.00 -11.64 3.18
CA ALA A 20 -9.78 -13.02 2.82
C ALA A 20 -10.64 -13.98 3.65
N CYS A 21 -10.65 -13.81 4.99
CA CYS A 21 -11.49 -14.61 5.88
C CYS A 21 -12.98 -14.54 5.51
N ARG A 22 -13.48 -13.34 5.21
CA ARG A 22 -14.88 -13.15 4.78
C ARG A 22 -15.16 -13.83 3.44
N LEU A 23 -14.25 -13.71 2.48
CA LEU A 23 -14.45 -14.28 1.14
C LEU A 23 -14.42 -15.82 1.17
N LEU A 24 -13.53 -16.40 1.97
CA LEU A 24 -13.39 -17.85 2.12
C LEU A 24 -14.39 -18.45 3.13
N GLY A 25 -15.09 -17.62 3.91
CA GLY A 25 -16.04 -18.08 4.93
C GLY A 25 -15.36 -18.71 6.16
N VAL A 26 -14.14 -18.28 6.49
CA VAL A 26 -13.30 -18.83 7.56
C VAL A 26 -13.03 -17.79 8.65
N LYS A 27 -12.60 -18.24 9.82
CA LYS A 27 -12.30 -17.35 10.97
C LYS A 27 -10.90 -16.74 10.92
N ASP A 28 -9.96 -17.46 10.30
CA ASP A 28 -8.56 -17.09 10.18
C ASP A 28 -7.94 -17.76 8.95
N MET A 29 -6.68 -17.41 8.65
CA MET A 29 -5.92 -17.92 7.49
C MET A 29 -4.90 -19.01 7.87
N GLN A 30 -5.01 -19.66 9.05
CA GLN A 30 -3.97 -20.61 9.50
C GLN A 30 -3.77 -21.79 8.54
N ASN A 31 -4.85 -22.22 7.87
CA ASN A 31 -4.84 -23.33 6.91
C ASN A 31 -5.12 -22.87 5.47
N HIS A 32 -4.97 -21.58 5.18
CA HIS A 32 -5.28 -20.99 3.87
C HIS A 32 -4.14 -20.08 3.39
N ASN A 33 -4.06 -19.88 2.08
CA ASN A 33 -3.11 -18.97 1.47
C ASN A 33 -3.82 -17.73 0.92
N TYR A 34 -3.21 -16.56 1.08
CA TYR A 34 -3.70 -15.32 0.48
C TYR A 34 -3.75 -15.38 -1.05
N SER A 35 -2.97 -16.25 -1.70
CA SER A 35 -3.04 -16.49 -3.15
C SER A 35 -4.35 -17.12 -3.62
N GLU A 36 -5.17 -17.69 -2.71
CA GLU A 36 -6.53 -18.16 -3.01
C GLU A 36 -7.50 -16.98 -3.24
N VAL A 37 -7.15 -15.78 -2.75
CA VAL A 37 -8.00 -14.59 -2.74
C VAL A 37 -7.43 -13.48 -3.61
N PHE A 38 -6.13 -13.23 -3.49
CA PHE A 38 -5.40 -12.18 -4.20
C PHE A 38 -4.57 -12.79 -5.31
N THR A 39 -4.97 -12.51 -6.56
CA THR A 39 -4.38 -13.06 -7.77
C THR A 39 -3.64 -12.01 -8.59
N VAL A 40 -3.67 -10.75 -8.16
CA VAL A 40 -2.97 -9.64 -8.84
C VAL A 40 -1.46 -9.80 -8.68
N SER A 41 -0.70 -9.52 -9.74
CA SER A 41 0.77 -9.50 -9.68
C SER A 41 1.28 -8.16 -9.16
N LYS A 42 2.57 -8.12 -8.78
CA LYS A 42 3.23 -6.89 -8.31
C LYS A 42 3.28 -5.83 -9.42
N GLU A 43 3.49 -6.27 -10.65
CA GLU A 43 3.52 -5.45 -11.86
C GLU A 43 2.15 -4.84 -12.14
N GLU A 44 1.07 -5.61 -11.99
CA GLU A 44 -0.31 -5.11 -12.16
C GLU A 44 -0.67 -4.06 -11.09
N ILE A 45 -0.17 -4.24 -9.86
CA ILE A 45 -0.32 -3.25 -8.79
C ILE A 45 0.43 -1.95 -9.17
N TYR A 46 1.67 -2.05 -9.64
CA TYR A 46 2.44 -0.87 -10.07
C TYR A 46 1.80 -0.16 -11.26
N GLU A 47 1.33 -0.89 -12.26
CA GLU A 47 0.62 -0.33 -13.41
C GLU A 47 -0.64 0.42 -12.96
N TYR A 48 -1.45 -0.19 -12.09
CA TYR A 48 -2.63 0.45 -11.52
C TYR A 48 -2.28 1.76 -10.81
N VAL A 49 -1.26 1.75 -9.94
CA VAL A 49 -0.88 2.92 -9.14
C VAL A 49 -0.24 4.01 -10.00
N SER A 50 0.47 3.66 -11.08
CA SER A 50 1.01 4.62 -12.04
C SER A 50 -0.11 5.41 -12.74
N ILE A 51 -1.22 4.76 -13.08
CA ILE A 51 -2.35 5.38 -13.77
C ILE A 51 -3.28 6.13 -12.80
N ASN A 52 -3.57 5.53 -11.65
CA ASN A 52 -4.65 5.99 -10.75
C ASN A 52 -4.13 6.74 -9.52
N GLY A 53 -2.81 6.75 -9.29
CA GLY A 53 -2.23 7.14 -8.01
C GLY A 53 -2.40 6.06 -6.95
N ILE A 54 -1.88 6.33 -5.74
CA ILE A 54 -2.01 5.37 -4.64
C ILE A 54 -3.42 5.52 -4.03
N PRO A 55 -4.18 4.43 -3.77
CA PRO A 55 -5.60 4.51 -3.41
C PRO A 55 -5.95 5.24 -2.10
N GLN A 56 -4.96 5.60 -1.28
CA GLN A 56 -5.17 6.32 -0.03
C GLN A 56 -4.76 7.78 -0.21
N ASN A 57 -5.54 8.70 0.36
CA ASN A 57 -5.15 10.11 0.52
C ASN A 57 -4.03 10.21 1.56
N TYR A 58 -2.82 9.82 1.16
CA TYR A 58 -1.61 10.21 1.84
C TYR A 58 -1.51 11.72 1.77
N SER A 59 -1.09 12.35 2.86
CA SER A 59 -0.94 13.78 2.77
C SER A 59 0.16 14.12 1.78
N THR A 60 -0.15 15.05 0.90
CA THR A 60 0.76 15.55 -0.13
C THR A 60 1.66 16.65 0.43
N SER A 61 1.90 16.69 1.74
CA SER A 61 2.63 17.78 2.39
C SER A 61 3.48 17.31 3.56
N ARG A 62 4.72 17.81 3.61
CA ARG A 62 5.64 17.69 4.75
C ARG A 62 5.07 18.24 6.07
N TYR A 63 4.12 19.17 5.99
CA TYR A 63 3.51 19.81 7.15
C TYR A 63 2.27 19.08 7.67
N SER A 64 1.91 17.94 7.07
CA SER A 64 0.77 17.18 7.55
C SER A 64 1.00 16.62 8.94
N MET A 65 0.03 16.84 9.81
CA MET A 65 -0.03 16.26 11.15
C MET A 65 -0.86 14.96 11.17
N THR A 66 -1.29 14.47 10.01
CA THR A 66 -2.05 13.21 9.93
C THR A 66 -1.12 12.03 10.14
N ASP A 67 -1.51 11.12 11.04
CA ASP A 67 -0.86 9.82 11.18
C ASP A 67 -1.05 8.99 9.89
N GLY A 68 -0.14 8.05 9.65
CA GLY A 68 -0.15 7.17 8.48
C GLY A 68 1.04 7.41 7.54
N PHE A 69 0.96 6.82 6.36
CA PHE A 69 1.97 6.99 5.32
C PHE A 69 1.81 8.32 4.59
N HIS A 70 2.90 8.84 4.07
CA HIS A 70 2.96 10.09 3.31
C HIS A 70 3.78 9.85 2.06
N PHE A 71 3.32 10.41 0.94
CA PHE A 71 4.06 10.44 -0.31
C PHE A 71 3.81 11.79 -0.98
N PHE A 72 4.85 12.62 -1.09
CA PHE A 72 4.71 13.99 -1.56
C PHE A 72 5.97 14.48 -2.25
N GLU A 73 5.81 15.55 -3.05
CA GLU A 73 6.91 16.24 -3.71
C GLU A 73 7.25 17.53 -2.98
N GLU A 74 8.54 17.84 -2.87
CA GLU A 74 9.05 19.09 -2.34
C GLU A 74 10.40 19.41 -2.99
N ASP A 75 10.53 20.61 -3.56
CA ASP A 75 11.74 21.09 -4.24
C ASP A 75 12.27 20.11 -5.32
N GLY A 76 11.37 19.50 -6.09
CA GLY A 76 11.70 18.55 -7.16
C GLY A 76 12.11 17.16 -6.68
N LYS A 77 11.96 16.87 -5.38
CA LYS A 77 12.26 15.57 -4.78
C LYS A 77 11.01 14.94 -4.20
N TRP A 78 10.94 13.63 -4.29
CA TRP A 78 9.84 12.83 -3.77
C TRP A 78 10.21 12.25 -2.42
N TYR A 79 9.31 12.39 -1.45
CA TYR A 79 9.51 11.97 -0.08
C TYR A 79 8.48 10.90 0.29
N THR A 80 8.93 9.87 1.01
CA THR A 80 8.03 8.92 1.68
C THR A 80 8.34 8.90 3.15
N CYS A 81 7.33 8.93 4.02
CA CYS A 81 7.52 8.69 5.45
C CYS A 81 6.28 8.06 6.10
N PHE A 82 6.45 7.48 7.28
CA PHE A 82 5.35 7.08 8.16
C PHE A 82 5.32 8.02 9.37
N ARG A 83 4.14 8.53 9.71
CA ARG A 83 3.93 9.39 10.88
C ARG A 83 3.03 8.69 11.89
N GLU A 84 3.44 8.74 13.15
CA GLU A 84 2.63 8.27 14.25
C GLU A 84 2.89 9.12 15.49
N ARG A 85 1.81 9.73 16.01
CA ARG A 85 1.83 10.51 17.27
C ARG A 85 2.91 11.60 17.29
N GLY A 86 3.09 12.28 16.16
CA GLY A 86 4.06 13.36 15.99
C GLY A 86 5.51 12.91 15.72
N ASN A 87 5.77 11.60 15.65
CA ASN A 87 7.07 11.07 15.25
C ASN A 87 7.08 10.72 13.77
N ILE A 88 8.25 10.87 13.13
CA ILE A 88 8.48 10.52 11.73
C ILE A 88 9.40 9.29 11.67
N TYR A 89 9.02 8.31 10.88
CA TYR A 89 9.75 7.06 10.66
C TYR A 89 9.93 6.81 9.17
N ASN A 90 11.03 6.13 8.81
CA ASN A 90 11.32 5.70 7.44
C ASN A 90 11.22 6.87 6.44
N ASP A 91 11.90 7.98 6.78
CA ASP A 91 11.92 9.23 6.01
C ASP A 91 12.91 9.11 4.85
N GLU A 92 12.40 8.69 3.71
CA GLU A 92 13.18 8.39 2.51
C GLU A 92 12.94 9.45 1.43
N VAL A 93 13.99 9.70 0.64
CA VAL A 93 13.98 10.71 -0.43
C VAL A 93 14.42 10.11 -1.76
N PHE A 94 13.71 10.48 -2.81
CA PHE A 94 13.90 10.00 -4.17
C PHE A 94 13.99 11.18 -5.14
N ASN A 95 14.89 11.08 -6.12
CA ASN A 95 14.97 12.06 -7.21
C ASN A 95 14.01 11.71 -8.37
N ASP A 96 13.32 10.57 -8.27
CA ASP A 96 12.45 10.04 -9.32
C ASP A 96 11.11 9.61 -8.70
N TYR A 97 10.02 10.03 -9.34
CA TYR A 97 8.67 9.74 -8.89
C TYR A 97 8.39 8.24 -8.87
N GLU A 98 8.78 7.53 -9.92
CA GLU A 98 8.49 6.10 -10.10
C GLU A 98 9.22 5.26 -9.05
N LEU A 99 10.47 5.61 -8.72
CA LEU A 99 11.22 4.98 -7.63
C LEU A 99 10.54 5.19 -6.28
N GLY A 100 10.15 6.42 -5.95
CA GLY A 100 9.44 6.72 -4.70
C GLY A 100 8.09 6.02 -4.61
N GLN A 101 7.32 6.02 -5.71
CA GLN A 101 6.03 5.35 -5.80
C GLN A 101 6.17 3.83 -5.62
N LYS A 102 7.13 3.19 -6.29
CA LYS A 102 7.41 1.75 -6.11
C LYS A 102 7.84 1.43 -4.68
N TYR A 103 8.64 2.31 -4.06
CA TYR A 103 9.08 2.12 -2.68
C TYR A 103 7.91 2.08 -1.70
N ILE A 104 7.02 3.08 -1.73
CA ILE A 104 5.87 3.13 -0.83
C ILE A 104 4.89 1.99 -1.10
N VAL A 105 4.59 1.68 -2.37
CA VAL A 105 3.73 0.54 -2.73
C VAL A 105 4.30 -0.77 -2.17
N ASN A 106 5.59 -1.03 -2.35
CA ASN A 106 6.24 -2.21 -1.80
C ASN A 106 6.19 -2.25 -0.27
N THR A 107 6.31 -1.11 0.39
CA THR A 107 6.21 -1.00 1.86
C THR A 107 4.80 -1.36 2.34
N LEU A 108 3.76 -0.82 1.70
CA LEU A 108 2.36 -1.13 2.01
C LEU A 108 2.05 -2.61 1.78
N LEU A 109 2.53 -3.20 0.68
CA LEU A 109 2.35 -4.62 0.39
C LEU A 109 3.00 -5.52 1.46
N LYS A 110 4.17 -5.16 1.99
CA LYS A 110 4.78 -5.92 3.09
C LYS A 110 3.95 -5.81 4.37
N LEU A 111 3.45 -4.62 4.67
CA LEU A 111 2.62 -4.36 5.86
C LEU A 111 1.23 -4.99 5.78
N SER A 112 0.76 -5.28 4.56
CA SER A 112 -0.47 -6.04 4.32
C SER A 112 -0.44 -7.43 4.98
N GLY A 113 0.75 -7.96 5.29
CA GLY A 113 0.93 -9.22 6.01
C GLY A 113 0.52 -10.46 5.21
N THR A 114 0.33 -10.32 3.89
CA THR A 114 -0.13 -11.41 3.03
C THR A 114 0.97 -12.37 2.59
N GLY A 115 2.23 -11.92 2.61
CA GLY A 115 3.39 -12.71 2.17
C GLY A 115 3.49 -12.88 0.65
N LEU A 116 2.71 -12.14 -0.14
CA LEU A 116 2.68 -12.28 -1.60
C LEU A 116 3.80 -11.49 -2.33
N PHE A 117 4.49 -10.55 -1.68
CA PHE A 117 5.42 -9.59 -2.35
C PHE A 117 6.60 -9.10 -1.51
#